data_AF-A0A8J8NKA3-F1
#
_entry.id   AF-A0A8J8NKA3-F1
#
_cell.length_a   1.000
_cell.length_b   1.000
_cell.length_c   1.000
_cell.angle_alpha   90.00
_cell.angle_beta   90.00
_cell.angle_gamma   90.00
#
_symmetry.space_group_name_H-M   'P 1'
#
loop_
_entity.id
_entity.type
_entity.pdbx_description
1 polymer ?
#
loop_
_entity_poly.entity_id
_entity_poly.type
_entity_poly.pdbx_seq_one_letter_code
_entity_poly.pdbx_strand_id
1 'polypeptide(L)'
;MEYLPEKKRTQKAQVLKKEEKIRQFREYLANNDVVLSIVKYLLTVRGKDPLPQDPLVHLRDYFGEERSPMWDVVDQLKEENIQIQEELPAMQRSIEELQKELKAVKLQNRALLIYQNLIDSERTNAVGYKSIVLKLSGFAKFELDTKITRDQFHQLVEGMCRRPINSGHEASTDSVSQTELDEDKYEQICSLFERAYKEAQPPFAGDLENEVYKSILNRIRTYQPSV
;
A
#
# COMPACT_ATOMS: atom_id res chain seq x y z
N MET A 1 -40.60 -6.90 -41.51
CA MET A 1 -39.97 -8.05 -40.84
C MET A 1 -40.53 -8.12 -39.44
N GLU A 2 -41.43 -9.07 -39.22
CA GLU A 2 -42.16 -9.28 -37.97
C GLU A 2 -41.25 -10.06 -37.01
N TYR A 3 -40.82 -9.43 -35.92
CA TYR A 3 -40.03 -10.09 -34.89
C TYR A 3 -40.95 -10.91 -33.97
N LEU A 4 -40.83 -12.23 -34.02
CA LEU A 4 -41.41 -13.15 -33.04
C LEU A 4 -40.46 -13.38 -31.85
N PRO A 5 -40.98 -13.68 -30.63
CA PRO A 5 -40.30 -13.41 -29.36
C PRO A 5 -39.32 -14.52 -28.93
N GLU A 6 -38.05 -14.17 -28.78
CA GLU A 6 -36.95 -15.07 -28.35
C GLU A 6 -37.08 -15.59 -26.90
N LYS A 7 -37.86 -14.91 -26.04
CA LYS A 7 -38.00 -15.26 -24.60
C LYS A 7 -38.63 -16.64 -24.33
N LYS A 8 -39.42 -17.20 -25.25
CA LYS A 8 -40.08 -18.52 -25.04
C LYS A 8 -39.15 -19.71 -25.35
N ARG A 9 -38.09 -19.52 -26.15
CA ARG A 9 -37.12 -20.60 -26.49
C ARG A 9 -36.16 -20.91 -25.35
N THR A 10 -35.71 -19.89 -24.61
CA THR A 10 -34.75 -20.05 -23.50
C THR A 10 -35.35 -20.75 -22.29
N GLN A 11 -36.63 -20.50 -21.97
CA GLN A 11 -37.32 -21.22 -20.89
C GLN A 11 -37.49 -22.71 -21.20
N LYS A 12 -37.92 -23.06 -22.43
CA LYS A 12 -38.06 -24.47 -22.83
C LYS A 12 -36.72 -25.22 -22.77
N ALA A 13 -35.62 -24.59 -23.20
CA ALA A 13 -34.29 -25.18 -23.12
C ALA A 13 -33.82 -25.38 -21.66
N GLN A 14 -34.13 -24.46 -20.74
CA GLN A 14 -33.85 -24.63 -19.32
C GLN A 14 -34.67 -25.74 -18.67
N VAL A 15 -35.95 -25.87 -19.04
CA VAL A 15 -36.84 -26.95 -18.57
C VAL A 15 -36.30 -28.31 -19.00
N LEU A 16 -35.96 -28.47 -20.29
CA LEU A 16 -35.37 -29.72 -20.81
C LEU A 16 -34.05 -30.08 -20.10
N LYS A 17 -33.17 -29.10 -19.83
CA LYS A 17 -31.95 -29.33 -19.05
C LYS A 17 -32.23 -29.78 -17.61
N LYS A 18 -33.29 -29.27 -16.98
CA LYS A 18 -33.69 -29.69 -15.64
C LYS A 18 -34.27 -31.11 -15.64
N GLU A 19 -35.11 -31.43 -16.61
CA GLU A 19 -35.70 -32.76 -16.76
C GLU A 19 -34.61 -33.82 -17.00
N GLU A 20 -33.64 -33.53 -17.86
CA GLU A 20 -32.52 -34.43 -18.11
C GLU A 20 -31.66 -34.64 -16.85
N LYS A 21 -31.39 -33.59 -16.08
CA LYS A 21 -30.70 -33.72 -14.78
C LYS A 21 -31.49 -34.56 -13.78
N ILE A 22 -32.81 -34.39 -13.71
CA ILE A 22 -33.68 -35.18 -12.83
C ILE A 22 -33.67 -36.65 -13.27
N ARG A 23 -33.69 -36.92 -14.58
CA ARG A 23 -33.59 -38.28 -15.11
C ARG A 23 -32.26 -38.92 -14.72
N GLN A 24 -31.15 -38.25 -14.99
CA GLN A 24 -29.81 -38.72 -14.60
C GLN A 24 -29.68 -38.94 -13.09
N PHE A 25 -30.26 -38.05 -12.27
CA PHE A 25 -30.29 -38.21 -10.82
C PHE A 25 -31.10 -39.44 -10.38
N ARG A 26 -32.26 -39.69 -11.00
CA ARG A 26 -33.07 -40.89 -10.72
C ARG A 26 -32.35 -42.18 -11.13
N GLU A 27 -31.73 -42.18 -12.30
CA GLU A 27 -30.91 -43.30 -12.76
C GLU A 27 -29.74 -43.55 -11.81
N TYR A 28 -29.07 -42.49 -11.34
CA TYR A 28 -28.02 -42.59 -10.33
C TYR A 28 -28.53 -43.21 -9.02
N LEU A 29 -29.68 -42.75 -8.50
CA LEU A 29 -30.28 -43.29 -7.28
C LEU A 29 -30.65 -44.78 -7.40
N ALA A 30 -31.10 -45.20 -8.58
CA ALA A 30 -31.46 -46.59 -8.85
C ALA A 30 -30.21 -47.47 -9.05
N ASN A 31 -29.25 -47.02 -9.85
CA ASN A 31 -28.05 -47.78 -10.20
C ASN A 31 -27.08 -47.97 -9.02
N ASN A 32 -27.09 -47.07 -8.04
CA ASN A 32 -26.23 -47.14 -6.85
C ASN A 32 -26.96 -47.67 -5.61
N ASP A 33 -28.12 -48.31 -5.75
CA ASP A 33 -28.91 -48.90 -4.65
C ASP A 33 -29.23 -47.93 -3.49
N VAL A 34 -29.23 -46.61 -3.75
CA VAL A 34 -29.48 -45.59 -2.72
C VAL A 34 -30.89 -45.72 -2.16
N VAL A 35 -31.87 -45.91 -3.04
CA VAL A 35 -33.28 -46.09 -2.65
C VAL A 35 -33.44 -47.36 -1.81
N LEU A 36 -32.80 -48.45 -2.21
CA LEU A 36 -32.86 -49.71 -1.47
C LEU A 36 -32.25 -49.57 -0.08
N SER A 37 -31.13 -48.86 0.03
CA SER A 37 -30.43 -48.63 1.29
C SER A 37 -31.25 -47.74 2.25
N ILE A 38 -31.92 -46.71 1.75
CA ILE A 38 -32.87 -45.88 2.53
C ILE A 38 -34.06 -46.72 3.02
N VAL A 39 -34.64 -47.56 2.16
CA VAL A 39 -35.76 -48.43 2.55
C VAL A 39 -35.33 -49.44 3.61
N LYS A 40 -34.15 -50.06 3.48
CA LYS A 40 -33.56 -50.95 4.49
C LYS A 40 -33.36 -50.24 5.83
N TYR A 41 -32.88 -48.99 5.82
CA TYR A 41 -32.75 -48.17 7.02
C TYR A 41 -34.11 -47.96 7.70
N LEU A 42 -35.12 -47.51 6.96
CA LEU A 42 -36.47 -47.26 7.49
C LEU A 42 -37.11 -48.53 8.07
N LEU A 43 -36.93 -49.68 7.42
CA LEU A 43 -37.40 -50.97 7.94
C LEU A 43 -36.65 -51.36 9.23
N THR A 44 -35.36 -51.09 9.30
CA THR A 44 -34.53 -51.35 10.49
C THR A 44 -34.98 -50.49 11.66
N VAL A 45 -35.22 -49.19 11.44
CA VAL A 45 -35.72 -48.28 12.49
C VAL A 45 -37.11 -48.70 12.95
N ARG A 46 -38.00 -49.09 12.02
CA ARG A 46 -39.36 -49.55 12.34
C ARG A 46 -39.35 -50.83 13.19
N GLY A 47 -38.34 -51.69 13.03
CA GLY A 47 -38.20 -52.93 13.79
C GLY A 47 -37.57 -52.78 15.18
N LYS A 48 -37.05 -51.60 15.52
CA LYS A 48 -36.44 -51.32 16.84
C LYS A 48 -37.48 -50.74 17.80
N ASP A 49 -37.62 -51.37 18.96
CA ASP A 49 -38.35 -50.83 20.11
C ASP A 49 -37.41 -50.91 21.34
N PRO A 50 -36.93 -49.79 21.90
CA PRO A 50 -37.36 -48.40 21.63
C PRO A 50 -36.81 -47.79 20.34
N LEU A 51 -37.53 -46.80 19.81
CA LEU A 51 -37.07 -45.95 18.70
C LEU A 51 -35.83 -45.12 19.10
N PRO A 52 -34.92 -44.82 18.16
CA PRO A 52 -33.74 -43.99 18.44
C PRO A 52 -34.14 -42.58 18.89
N GLN A 53 -33.44 -42.06 19.91
CA GLN A 53 -33.71 -40.73 20.46
C GLN A 53 -33.37 -39.60 19.47
N ASP A 54 -32.26 -39.75 18.73
CA ASP A 54 -31.88 -38.83 17.65
C ASP A 54 -31.79 -39.60 16.31
N PRO A 55 -32.79 -39.43 15.43
CA PRO A 55 -32.83 -40.14 14.14
C PRO A 55 -31.76 -39.65 13.17
N LEU A 56 -31.23 -38.43 13.31
CA LEU A 56 -30.19 -37.89 12.43
C LEU A 56 -28.82 -38.47 12.75
N VAL A 57 -28.49 -38.57 14.05
CA VAL A 57 -27.24 -39.22 14.50
C VAL A 57 -27.28 -40.69 14.12
N HIS A 58 -28.37 -41.40 14.42
CA HIS A 58 -28.52 -42.81 14.06
C HIS A 58 -28.47 -43.05 12.53
N LEU A 59 -28.96 -42.11 11.72
CA LEU A 59 -28.85 -42.16 10.26
C LEU A 59 -27.38 -42.05 9.82
N ARG A 60 -26.63 -41.09 10.39
CA ARG A 60 -25.19 -40.93 10.12
C ARG A 60 -24.40 -42.16 10.55
N ASP A 61 -24.69 -42.71 11.72
CA ASP A 61 -24.04 -43.94 12.20
C ASP A 61 -24.33 -45.14 11.30
N TYR A 62 -25.58 -45.25 10.80
CA TYR A 62 -26.00 -46.36 9.93
C TYR A 62 -25.35 -46.32 8.54
N PHE A 63 -25.26 -45.13 7.94
CA PHE A 63 -24.64 -44.95 6.62
C PHE A 63 -23.12 -44.71 6.71
N GLY A 64 -22.59 -44.55 7.92
CA GLY A 64 -21.22 -44.14 8.18
C GLY A 64 -21.02 -42.63 7.99
N GLU A 65 -20.01 -42.10 8.67
CA GLU A 65 -19.50 -40.76 8.38
C GLU A 65 -18.69 -40.79 7.10
N GLU A 66 -19.34 -40.96 5.95
CA GLU A 66 -18.67 -40.88 4.66
C GLU A 66 -18.26 -39.43 4.41
N ARG A 67 -17.06 -39.10 4.87
CA ARG A 67 -16.40 -37.85 4.56
C ARG A 67 -15.92 -37.92 3.12
N SER A 68 -16.67 -37.29 2.22
CA SER A 68 -16.25 -37.15 0.83
C SER A 68 -14.83 -36.55 0.79
N PRO A 69 -13.92 -37.05 -0.07
CA PRO A 69 -12.59 -36.45 -0.27
C PRO A 69 -12.64 -34.95 -0.59
N MET A 70 -13.78 -34.46 -1.11
CA MET A 70 -14.01 -33.04 -1.36
C MET A 70 -14.02 -32.20 -0.07
N TRP A 71 -14.37 -32.77 1.08
CA TRP A 71 -14.27 -32.09 2.38
C TRP A 71 -12.82 -31.89 2.82
N ASP A 72 -11.91 -32.81 2.49
CA ASP A 72 -10.49 -32.65 2.80
C ASP A 72 -9.90 -31.49 1.99
N VAL A 73 -10.30 -31.38 0.72
CA VAL A 73 -9.94 -30.22 -0.12
C VAL A 73 -10.52 -28.93 0.46
N VAL A 74 -11.77 -28.94 0.92
CA VAL A 74 -12.38 -27.76 1.55
C VAL A 74 -11.63 -27.34 2.82
N ASP A 75 -11.21 -28.29 3.65
CA ASP A 75 -10.48 -27.98 4.88
C ASP A 75 -9.06 -27.51 4.60
N GLN A 76 -8.35 -28.11 3.62
CA GLN A 76 -7.07 -27.58 3.12
C GLN A 76 -7.21 -26.15 2.63
N LEU A 77 -8.22 -25.87 1.79
CA LEU A 77 -8.48 -24.52 1.30
C LEU A 77 -8.83 -23.54 2.41
N LYS A 78 -9.50 -23.97 3.48
CA LYS A 78 -9.76 -23.11 4.64
C LYS A 78 -8.47 -22.79 5.37
N GLU A 79 -7.61 -23.78 5.57
CA GLU A 79 -6.30 -23.58 6.23
C GLU A 79 -5.41 -22.65 5.41
N GLU A 80 -5.31 -22.85 4.09
CA GLU A 80 -4.60 -21.95 3.18
C GLU A 80 -5.18 -20.53 3.22
N ASN A 81 -6.51 -20.38 3.23
CA ASN A 81 -7.14 -19.06 3.35
C ASN A 81 -6.80 -18.37 4.66
N ILE A 82 -6.72 -19.10 5.77
CA ILE A 82 -6.32 -18.54 7.07
C ILE A 82 -4.86 -18.07 7.00
N GLN A 83 -3.95 -18.90 6.48
CA GLN A 83 -2.54 -18.54 6.31
C GLN A 83 -2.38 -17.29 5.45
N ILE A 84 -3.08 -17.22 4.31
CA ILE A 84 -3.06 -16.04 3.44
C ILE A 84 -3.59 -14.80 4.18
N GLN A 85 -4.66 -14.93 4.98
CA GLN A 85 -5.20 -13.81 5.75
C GLN A 85 -4.24 -13.29 6.82
N GLU A 86 -3.39 -14.15 7.38
CA GLU A 86 -2.37 -13.78 8.36
C GLU A 86 -1.12 -13.16 7.70
N GLU A 87 -0.70 -13.68 6.54
CA GLU A 87 0.49 -13.20 5.83
C GLU A 87 0.27 -11.86 5.12
N LEU A 88 -0.92 -11.65 4.56
CA LEU A 88 -1.28 -10.45 3.80
C LEU A 88 -1.00 -9.13 4.56
N PRO A 89 -1.43 -8.94 5.83
CA PRO A 89 -1.13 -7.71 6.57
C PRO A 89 0.37 -7.53 6.85
N ALA A 90 1.12 -8.61 7.07
CA ALA A 90 2.56 -8.52 7.27
C ALA A 90 3.28 -8.06 5.99
N MET A 91 2.89 -8.62 4.84
CA MET A 91 3.40 -8.18 3.53
C MET A 91 3.00 -6.72 3.22
N GLN A 92 1.77 -6.31 3.53
CA GLN A 92 1.32 -4.92 3.36
C GLN A 92 2.17 -3.93 4.16
N ARG A 93 2.46 -4.23 5.43
CA ARG A 93 3.35 -3.39 6.25
C ARG A 93 4.75 -3.28 5.66
N SER A 94 5.31 -4.40 5.20
CA SER A 94 6.62 -4.39 4.55
C SER A 94 6.63 -3.55 3.27
N ILE A 95 5.57 -3.61 2.46
CA ILE A 95 5.41 -2.76 1.28
C ILE A 95 5.38 -1.28 1.66
N GLU A 96 4.62 -0.91 2.70
CA GLU A 96 4.53 0.48 3.18
C GLU A 96 5.87 1.01 3.69
N GLU A 97 6.60 0.20 4.47
CA GLU A 97 7.93 0.52 4.97
C GLU A 97 8.93 0.74 3.82
N LEU A 98 9.00 -0.20 2.88
CA LEU A 98 9.86 -0.09 1.70
C LEU A 98 9.49 1.10 0.82
N GLN A 99 8.20 1.42 0.67
CA GLN A 99 7.76 2.62 -0.04
C GLN A 99 8.25 3.90 0.66
N LYS A 100 8.20 3.95 1.99
CA LYS A 100 8.70 5.08 2.78
C LYS A 100 10.21 5.24 2.65
N GLU A 101 10.97 4.14 2.69
CA GLU A 101 12.42 4.16 2.47
C GLU A 101 12.78 4.61 1.05
N LEU A 102 12.11 4.05 0.04
CA LEU A 102 12.34 4.40 -1.36
C LEU A 102 12.05 5.89 -1.61
N LYS A 103 10.99 6.42 -1.00
CA LYS A 103 10.71 7.87 -1.03
C LYS A 103 11.83 8.68 -0.40
N ALA A 104 12.29 8.33 0.80
CA ALA A 104 13.39 9.02 1.46
C ALA A 104 14.66 9.03 0.58
N VAL A 105 15.02 7.89 -0.01
CA VAL A 105 16.17 7.77 -0.91
C VAL A 105 15.99 8.59 -2.19
N LYS A 106 14.79 8.65 -2.77
CA LYS A 106 14.49 9.50 -3.92
C LYS A 106 14.72 10.98 -3.61
N LEU A 107 14.19 11.45 -2.48
CA LEU A 107 14.35 12.83 -2.03
C LEU A 107 15.83 13.16 -1.78
N GLN A 108 16.55 12.23 -1.15
CA GLN A 108 17.99 12.34 -0.98
C GLN A 108 18.66 12.48 -2.34
N ASN A 109 18.53 11.49 -3.24
CA ASN A 109 19.12 11.52 -4.58
C ASN A 109 18.82 12.80 -5.37
N ARG A 110 17.59 13.32 -5.26
CA ARG A 110 17.20 14.60 -5.87
C ARG A 110 18.07 15.76 -5.38
N ALA A 111 18.24 15.92 -4.07
CA ALA A 111 19.13 16.92 -3.50
C ALA A 111 20.61 16.68 -3.89
N LEU A 112 21.03 15.43 -4.03
CA LEU A 112 22.40 15.11 -4.43
C LEU A 112 22.68 15.49 -5.89
N LEU A 113 21.72 15.31 -6.80
CA LEU A 113 21.82 15.76 -8.18
C LEU A 113 21.94 17.29 -8.26
N ILE A 114 21.15 18.01 -7.44
CA ILE A 114 21.29 19.47 -7.31
C ILE A 114 22.67 19.81 -6.82
N TYR A 115 23.13 19.16 -5.74
CA TYR A 115 24.45 19.38 -5.16
C TYR A 115 25.59 19.15 -6.16
N GLN A 116 25.49 18.12 -7.00
CA GLN A 116 26.47 17.88 -8.06
C GLN A 116 26.52 19.02 -9.08
N ASN A 117 25.38 19.63 -9.40
CA ASN A 117 25.34 20.83 -10.26
C ASN A 117 25.89 22.10 -9.56
N LEU A 118 26.03 22.09 -8.23
CA LEU A 118 26.64 23.20 -7.46
C LEU A 118 28.16 23.20 -7.52
N ILE A 119 28.76 22.01 -7.56
CA ILE A 119 30.20 21.85 -7.53
C ILE A 119 30.72 22.17 -8.93
N ASP A 120 31.47 23.26 -9.05
CA ASP A 120 32.31 23.48 -10.23
C ASP A 120 33.23 22.26 -10.39
N SER A 121 33.28 21.67 -11.59
CA SER A 121 33.97 20.41 -11.91
C SER A 121 35.45 20.36 -11.51
N GLU A 122 36.04 21.48 -11.10
CA GLU A 122 37.45 21.64 -10.77
C GLU A 122 37.75 21.94 -9.29
N ARG A 123 36.75 22.09 -8.41
CA ARG A 123 37.00 22.49 -7.01
C ARG A 123 36.28 21.60 -5.99
N THR A 124 37.04 21.22 -4.97
CA THR A 124 36.67 20.72 -3.61
C THR A 124 35.23 20.21 -3.43
N ASN A 125 35.07 19.01 -2.86
CA ASN A 125 33.79 18.34 -2.49
C ASN A 125 32.86 19.11 -1.51
N ALA A 126 33.00 20.43 -1.38
CA ALA A 126 32.25 21.28 -0.48
C ALA A 126 31.81 22.58 -1.19
N VAL A 127 30.57 23.00 -0.92
CA VAL A 127 29.98 24.22 -1.49
C VAL A 127 29.90 25.29 -0.41
N GLY A 128 30.41 26.50 -0.69
CA GLY A 128 30.31 27.63 0.24
C GLY A 128 28.93 28.28 0.20
N TYR A 129 28.40 28.69 1.36
CA TYR A 129 27.11 29.40 1.41
C TYR A 129 27.07 30.66 0.55
N LYS A 130 28.20 31.37 0.45
CA LYS A 130 28.34 32.53 -0.45
C LYS A 130 28.02 32.20 -1.90
N SER A 131 28.44 31.03 -2.39
CA SER A 131 28.13 30.58 -3.76
C SER A 131 26.64 30.31 -3.93
N ILE A 132 26.01 29.71 -2.91
CA ILE A 132 24.58 29.43 -2.90
C ILE A 132 23.75 30.71 -2.97
N VAL A 133 24.06 31.67 -2.10
CA VAL A 133 23.36 32.97 -2.05
C VAL A 133 23.58 33.77 -3.34
N LEU A 134 24.81 33.77 -3.87
CA LEU A 134 25.12 34.42 -5.15
C LEU A 134 24.29 33.85 -6.29
N LYS A 135 24.10 32.53 -6.35
CA LYS A 135 23.32 31.87 -7.42
C LYS A 135 21.82 32.06 -7.28
N LEU A 136 21.31 32.13 -6.04
CA LEU A 136 19.89 32.39 -5.78
C LEU A 136 19.47 33.84 -6.06
N SER A 137 20.31 34.81 -5.68
CA SER A 137 19.93 36.24 -5.66
C SER A 137 20.73 37.13 -6.62
N GLY A 138 21.87 36.67 -7.13
CA GLY A 138 22.85 37.49 -7.82
C GLY A 138 23.70 38.38 -6.89
N PHE A 139 23.50 38.29 -5.57
CA PHE A 139 24.17 39.15 -4.60
C PHE A 139 25.44 38.49 -4.04
N ALA A 140 26.60 39.10 -4.28
CA ALA A 140 27.90 38.54 -3.90
C ALA A 140 28.31 38.80 -2.45
N LYS A 141 27.64 39.73 -1.75
CA LYS A 141 28.00 40.10 -0.37
C LYS A 141 27.21 39.23 0.62
N PHE A 142 27.76 38.07 0.95
CA PHE A 142 27.28 37.21 2.02
C PHE A 142 28.40 36.95 3.01
N GLU A 143 28.14 37.16 4.30
CA GLU A 143 29.16 37.18 5.36
C GLU A 143 29.59 35.78 5.83
N LEU A 144 28.75 34.76 5.61
CA LEU A 144 29.04 33.38 6.00
C LEU A 144 29.86 32.67 4.92
N ASP A 145 31.10 32.31 5.27
CA ASP A 145 32.03 31.53 4.43
C ASP A 145 32.11 30.05 4.84
N THR A 146 31.09 29.55 5.54
CA THR A 146 31.02 28.12 5.89
C THR A 146 30.76 27.31 4.64
N LYS A 147 31.52 26.21 4.50
CA LYS A 147 31.36 25.23 3.44
C LYS A 147 30.55 24.05 3.95
N ILE A 148 29.62 23.57 3.13
CA ILE A 148 28.82 22.39 3.44
C ILE A 148 29.18 21.24 2.53
N THR A 149 29.14 20.03 3.09
CA THR A 149 29.27 18.77 2.36
C THR A 149 27.95 18.40 1.68
N ARG A 150 28.00 17.35 0.87
CA ARG A 150 26.85 16.74 0.19
C ARG A 150 25.71 16.42 1.16
N ASP A 151 26.02 15.76 2.27
CA ASP A 151 24.99 15.31 3.23
C ASP A 151 24.43 16.49 4.03
N GLN A 152 25.28 17.47 4.36
CA GLN A 152 24.86 18.70 5.02
C GLN A 152 23.95 19.55 4.12
N PHE A 153 24.15 19.55 2.80
CA PHE A 153 23.22 20.20 1.88
C PHE A 153 21.85 19.52 1.87
N HIS A 154 21.80 18.19 1.86
CA HIS A 154 20.53 17.47 1.95
C HIS A 154 19.80 17.78 3.26
N GLN A 155 20.49 17.71 4.40
CA GLN A 155 19.93 18.06 5.72
C GLN A 155 19.45 19.51 5.80
N LEU A 156 20.16 20.43 5.14
CA LEU A 156 19.75 21.83 5.05
C LEU A 156 18.41 21.96 4.30
N VAL A 157 18.29 21.36 3.11
CA VAL A 157 17.06 21.37 2.28
C VAL A 157 15.92 20.70 3.02
N GLU A 158 16.16 19.52 3.59
CA GLU A 158 15.17 18.80 4.40
C GLU A 158 14.70 19.64 5.59
N GLY A 159 15.62 20.32 6.27
CA GLY A 159 15.32 21.22 7.38
C GLY A 159 14.50 22.45 7.01
N MET A 160 14.48 22.89 5.74
CA MET A 160 13.60 23.95 5.26
C MET A 160 12.16 23.47 5.06
N CYS A 161 11.97 22.16 4.88
CA CYS A 161 10.70 21.54 4.50
C CYS A 161 10.00 20.83 5.66
N ARG A 162 10.69 20.61 6.78
CA ARG A 162 10.05 20.03 7.96
C ARG A 162 9.06 21.01 8.59
N ARG A 163 7.81 20.57 8.75
CA ARG A 163 6.77 21.28 9.50
C ARG A 163 6.60 20.61 10.88
N PRO A 164 6.38 21.38 11.95
CA PRO A 164 5.97 20.79 13.22
C PRO A 164 4.61 20.11 13.01
N ILE A 165 4.47 18.86 13.43
CA ILE A 165 3.16 18.21 13.46
C ILE A 165 2.41 18.86 14.62
N ASN A 166 1.49 19.77 14.28
CA ASN A 166 0.53 20.28 15.26
C ASN A 166 -0.48 19.17 15.53
N SER A 167 -0.08 18.15 16.31
CA SER A 167 -1.02 17.21 16.89
C SER A 167 -1.93 18.04 17.80
N GLY A 168 -3.16 18.31 17.37
CA GLY A 168 -4.19 19.00 18.15
C GLY A 168 -4.66 18.19 19.36
N HIS A 169 -3.76 17.51 20.05
CA HIS A 169 -4.00 16.76 21.27
C HIS A 169 -3.16 17.36 22.37
N GLU A 170 -3.87 17.69 23.45
CA GLU A 170 -3.36 18.38 24.62
C GLU A 170 -2.12 17.68 25.19
N ALA A 171 -1.14 18.51 25.53
CA ALA A 171 0.21 18.18 25.93
C ALA A 171 0.31 17.02 26.92
N SER A 172 0.93 15.93 26.48
CA SER A 172 1.69 15.05 27.37
C SER A 172 3.17 15.41 27.26
N THR A 173 3.81 15.58 28.41
CA THR A 173 5.03 16.40 28.60
C THR A 173 6.35 15.77 28.14
N ASP A 174 6.33 14.64 27.45
CA ASP A 174 7.55 13.90 27.04
C ASP A 174 7.67 13.66 25.52
N SER A 175 6.90 14.37 24.69
CA SER A 175 6.87 14.13 23.25
C SER A 175 8.08 14.75 22.53
N VAL A 176 8.99 13.89 22.04
CA VAL A 176 9.92 14.20 20.94
C VAL A 176 9.12 14.88 19.83
N SER A 177 9.45 16.13 19.50
CA SER A 177 8.74 16.91 18.48
C SER A 177 8.76 16.15 17.15
N GLN A 178 7.66 15.47 16.83
CA GLN A 178 7.53 14.81 15.55
C GLN A 178 7.42 15.89 14.48
N THR A 179 8.36 15.86 13.53
CA THR A 179 8.35 16.73 12.36
C THR A 179 8.01 15.90 11.13
N GLU A 180 7.05 16.34 10.34
CA GLU A 180 6.73 15.73 9.05
C GLU A 180 7.41 16.52 7.94
N LEU A 181 7.92 15.81 6.93
CA LEU A 181 8.52 16.42 5.76
C LEU A 181 7.41 16.79 4.77
N ASP A 182 7.32 18.06 4.45
CA ASP A 182 6.42 18.57 3.42
C ASP A 182 7.01 18.30 2.03
N GLU A 183 6.55 17.22 1.38
CA GLU A 183 7.05 16.76 0.08
C GLU A 183 6.89 17.83 -1.02
N ASP A 184 5.76 18.56 -1.04
CA ASP A 184 5.49 19.58 -2.04
C ASP A 184 6.46 20.76 -1.92
N LYS A 185 6.69 21.22 -0.68
CA LYS A 185 7.67 22.28 -0.41
C LYS A 185 9.09 21.81 -0.70
N TYR A 186 9.41 20.54 -0.46
CA TYR A 186 10.70 19.96 -0.83
C TYR A 186 10.93 20.02 -2.34
N GLU A 187 9.98 19.59 -3.16
CA GLU A 187 10.12 19.68 -4.62
C GLU A 187 10.14 21.13 -5.11
N GLN A 188 9.38 22.03 -4.49
CA GLN A 188 9.43 23.46 -4.78
C GLN A 188 10.83 24.05 -4.51
N ILE A 189 11.44 23.73 -3.37
CA ILE A 189 12.78 24.20 -3.03
C ILE A 189 13.82 23.56 -3.95
N CYS A 190 13.72 22.26 -4.23
CA CYS A 190 14.60 21.56 -5.15
C CYS A 190 14.56 22.17 -6.56
N SER A 191 13.37 22.43 -7.10
CA SER A 191 13.20 23.05 -8.41
C SER A 191 13.73 24.49 -8.46
N LEU A 192 13.56 25.28 -7.38
CA LEU A 192 14.15 26.60 -7.25
C LEU A 192 15.68 26.56 -7.30
N PHE A 193 16.31 25.63 -6.57
CA PHE A 193 17.74 25.43 -6.64
C PHE A 193 18.15 24.99 -8.05
N GLU A 194 17.52 23.97 -8.64
CA GLU A 194 17.83 23.55 -10.01
C GLU A 194 17.79 24.71 -11.01
N ARG A 195 16.77 25.57 -10.89
CA ARG A 195 16.62 26.76 -11.73
C ARG A 195 17.79 27.73 -11.54
N ALA A 196 18.16 28.02 -10.28
CA ALA A 196 19.26 28.92 -9.96
C ALA A 196 20.63 28.48 -10.51
N TYR A 197 20.83 27.18 -10.74
CA TYR A 197 22.10 26.65 -11.27
C TYR A 197 22.07 26.33 -12.76
N LYS A 198 20.91 25.96 -13.32
CA LYS A 198 20.78 25.69 -14.76
C LYS A 198 20.59 26.98 -15.57
N GLU A 199 19.85 27.94 -15.04
CA GLU A 199 19.58 29.21 -15.73
C GLU A 199 20.67 30.24 -15.42
N ALA A 200 20.97 31.11 -16.39
CA ALA A 200 21.93 32.19 -16.20
C ALA A 200 21.42 33.31 -15.28
N GLN A 201 20.09 33.42 -15.10
CA GLN A 201 19.45 34.45 -14.29
C GLN A 201 19.07 33.90 -12.91
N PRO A 202 19.50 34.54 -11.80
CA PRO A 202 19.10 34.17 -10.45
C PRO A 202 17.59 34.30 -10.25
N PRO A 203 16.92 33.31 -9.61
CA PRO A 203 15.46 33.33 -9.43
C PRO A 203 14.94 34.50 -8.58
N PHE A 204 15.78 35.06 -7.71
CA PHE A 204 15.43 36.19 -6.83
C PHE A 204 16.20 37.47 -7.19
N ALA A 205 16.68 37.60 -8.44
CA ALA A 205 17.39 38.80 -8.87
C ALA A 205 16.49 40.05 -8.75
N GLY A 206 16.83 40.95 -7.84
CA GLY A 206 16.07 42.19 -7.59
C GLY A 206 14.88 42.06 -6.65
N ASP A 207 14.51 40.85 -6.23
CA ASP A 207 13.41 40.58 -5.28
C ASP A 207 13.95 39.96 -3.98
N LEU A 208 14.71 40.74 -3.23
CA LEU A 208 15.28 40.30 -1.94
C LEU A 208 14.22 40.24 -0.81
N GLU A 209 13.03 40.81 -1.05
CA GLU A 209 11.93 40.82 -0.09
C GLU A 209 11.07 39.56 -0.14
N ASN A 210 11.31 38.67 -1.11
CA ASN A 210 10.58 37.41 -1.28
C ASN A 210 10.63 36.54 -0.01
N GLU A 211 9.47 36.12 0.48
CA GLU A 211 9.35 35.33 1.71
C GLU A 211 10.05 33.96 1.61
N VAL A 212 10.03 33.33 0.44
CA VAL A 212 10.72 32.04 0.21
C VAL A 212 12.23 32.24 0.33
N TYR A 213 12.76 33.30 -0.29
CA TYR A 213 14.17 33.64 -0.20
C TYR A 213 14.59 33.98 1.24
N LYS A 214 13.81 34.80 1.95
CA LYS A 214 14.04 35.12 3.37
C LYS A 214 14.05 33.86 4.23
N SER A 215 13.12 32.93 3.99
CA SER A 215 13.07 31.63 4.69
C SER A 215 14.33 30.81 4.44
N ILE A 216 14.80 30.72 3.18
CA ILE A 216 16.03 30.02 2.81
C ILE A 216 17.23 30.66 3.51
N LEU A 217 17.35 31.99 3.46
CA LEU A 217 18.45 32.73 4.12
C LEU A 217 18.45 32.55 5.63
N ASN A 218 17.28 32.64 6.26
CA ASN A 218 17.15 32.43 7.69
C ASN A 218 17.59 31.00 8.06
N ARG A 219 17.23 30.00 7.24
CA ARG A 219 17.69 28.63 7.46
C ARG A 219 19.20 28.50 7.27
N ILE A 220 19.78 29.08 6.21
CA ILE A 220 21.24 29.07 6.00
C ILE A 220 21.99 29.71 7.18
N ARG A 221 21.46 30.80 7.75
CA ARG A 221 22.08 31.48 8.90
C ARG A 221 21.98 30.70 10.20
N THR A 222 20.88 29.96 10.40
CA THR A 222 20.61 29.21 11.64
C THR A 222 21.11 27.77 11.58
N TYR A 223 21.39 27.26 10.39
CA TYR A 223 21.87 25.89 10.21
C TYR A 223 23.30 25.76 10.71
N GLN A 224 23.46 24.93 11.74
CA GLN A 224 24.77 24.51 12.23
C GLN A 224 25.02 23.09 11.73
N PRO A 225 25.98 22.87 10.81
CA PRO A 225 26.30 21.52 10.38
C PRO A 225 26.76 20.70 11.59
N SER A 226 26.15 19.54 11.81
CA SER A 226 26.67 18.57 12.76
C SER A 226 28.04 18.10 12.27
N VAL A 227 29.06 18.28 13.10
CA VAL A 227 30.44 17.81 12.86
C VAL A 227 30.49 16.29 12.97
#